data_AF-A0A6C0GK77-F1
#
_entry.id   AF-A0A6C0GK77-F1
#
_cell.length_a   1.000
_cell.length_b   1.000
_cell.length_c   1.000
_cell.angle_alpha   90.00
_cell.angle_beta   90.00
_cell.angle_gamma   90.00
#
_symmetry.space_group_name_H-M   'P 1'
#
loop_
_entity.id
_entity.type
_entity.pdbx_description
1 polymer ?
#
loop_
_entity_poly.entity_id
_entity_poly.type
_entity_poly.pdbx_seq_one_letter_code
_entity_poly.pdbx_strand_id
1 'polypeptide(L)' 'MQISYPPKANRLAQRTYDENLYADRNKVARFLNRVKHFRILATSYEKTARNFLTFGTLPAV' A
#
# COMPACT_ATOMS: atom_id res chain seq x y z
N MET A 1 4.26 -22.21 -18.28
CA MET A 1 4.37 -21.01 -17.43
C MET A 1 3.53 -19.89 -18.04
N GLN A 2 2.42 -19.52 -17.41
CA GLN A 2 1.47 -18.56 -17.96
C GLN A 2 1.82 -17.14 -17.51
N ILE A 3 1.68 -16.16 -18.41
CA ILE A 3 2.04 -14.77 -18.17
C ILE A 3 0.85 -14.07 -17.51
N SER A 4 1.08 -13.37 -16.40
CA SER A 4 0.02 -12.69 -15.60
C SER A 4 -0.33 -11.29 -16.11
N TYR A 5 0.48 -10.67 -16.98
CA TYR A 5 0.27 -9.29 -17.42
C TYR A 5 -0.37 -9.24 -18.80
N PRO A 6 -1.39 -8.37 -19.02
CA PRO A 6 -2.03 -8.24 -20.31
C PRO A 6 -1.03 -7.75 -21.37
N PRO A 7 -1.10 -8.27 -22.61
CA PRO A 7 -0.37 -7.70 -23.73
C PRO A 7 -0.80 -6.25 -24.02
N LYS A 8 0.08 -5.47 -24.65
CA LYS A 8 -0.29 -4.13 -25.15
C LYS A 8 -1.36 -4.27 -26.25
N ALA A 9 -2.35 -3.38 -26.24
CA ALA A 9 -3.47 -3.38 -27.20
C ALA A 9 -3.01 -3.34 -28.66
N ASN A 10 -1.94 -2.59 -28.98
CA ASN A 10 -1.45 -2.39 -30.36
C ASN A 10 -0.60 -3.56 -30.90
N ARG A 11 -0.59 -4.72 -30.24
CA ARG A 11 0.25 -5.86 -30.65
C ARG A 11 -0.47 -6.72 -31.70
N LEU A 12 0.19 -6.97 -32.83
CA LEU A 12 -0.29 -7.85 -33.91
C LEU A 12 -0.58 -9.29 -33.44
N ALA A 13 0.27 -9.84 -32.57
CA ALA A 13 0.07 -11.14 -31.96
C ALA A 13 -0.24 -10.97 -30.45
N GLN A 14 -1.50 -11.18 -30.09
CA GLN A 14 -1.94 -11.17 -28.69
C GLN A 14 -1.42 -12.43 -27.98
N ARG A 15 -0.83 -12.25 -26.79
CA ARG A 15 -0.36 -13.36 -25.95
C ARG A 15 -1.48 -13.76 -25.01
N THR A 16 -1.66 -15.06 -24.82
CA THR A 16 -2.57 -15.58 -23.80
C THR A 16 -2.04 -15.23 -22.41
N TYR A 17 -2.87 -14.58 -21.62
CA TYR A 17 -2.60 -14.25 -20.22
C TYR A 17 -3.79 -14.72 -19.38
N ASP A 18 -3.54 -14.95 -18.10
CA ASP A 18 -4.61 -15.32 -17.17
C ASP A 18 -5.22 -14.04 -16.56
N GLU A 19 -6.47 -13.75 -16.95
CA GLU A 19 -7.24 -12.60 -16.48
C GLU A 19 -7.56 -12.68 -14.99
N ASN A 20 -7.85 -13.88 -14.49
CA ASN A 20 -8.18 -14.09 -13.08
C ASN A 20 -6.94 -13.81 -12.22
N LEU A 21 -5.79 -14.34 -12.63
CA LEU A 21 -4.52 -14.10 -11.95
C LEU A 21 -4.13 -12.61 -11.96
N TYR A 22 -4.40 -11.90 -13.06
CA TYR A 22 -4.19 -10.45 -13.15
C TYR A 22 -5.12 -9.67 -12.20
N ALA A 23 -6.40 -10.04 -12.14
CA ALA A 23 -7.40 -9.41 -11.28
C ALA A 23 -7.08 -9.61 -9.79
N ASP A 24 -6.64 -10.80 -9.39
CA ASP A 24 -6.29 -11.10 -8.01
C ASP A 24 -5.09 -10.31 -7.50
N ARG A 25 -4.09 -10.08 -8.36
CA ARG A 25 -2.95 -9.20 -8.03
C ARG A 25 -3.40 -7.79 -7.65
N ASN A 26 -4.40 -7.23 -8.33
CA ASN A 26 -4.93 -5.90 -8.01
C ASN A 26 -5.62 -5.86 -6.63
N LYS A 27 -6.32 -6.93 -6.23
CA LYS A 27 -6.93 -7.03 -4.89
C LYS A 27 -5.86 -6.99 -3.80
N VAL A 28 -4.80 -7.80 -3.94
CA VAL A 28 -3.66 -7.83 -3.00
C VAL A 28 -2.95 -6.48 -2.95
N ALA A 29 -2.70 -5.85 -4.11
CA ALA A 29 -2.04 -4.55 -4.17
C ALA A 29 -2.85 -3.45 -3.47
N ARG A 30 -4.18 -3.42 -3.65
CA ARG A 30 -5.06 -2.46 -2.97
C ARG A 30 -5.07 -2.65 -1.46
N PHE A 31 -5.12 -3.90 -1.00
CA PHE A 31 -5.04 -4.22 0.42
C PHE A 31 -3.73 -3.73 1.04
N LEU A 32 -2.59 -4.08 0.43
CA LEU A 32 -1.28 -3.64 0.92
C LEU A 32 -1.11 -2.12 0.88
N ASN A 33 -1.67 -1.45 -0.13
CA ASN A 33 -1.65 0.01 -0.17
C ASN A 33 -2.40 0.62 1.03
N ARG A 34 -3.58 0.07 1.35
CA ARG A 34 -4.35 0.50 2.53
C ARG A 34 -3.58 0.27 3.83
N VAL A 35 -2.94 -0.90 3.99
CA VAL A 35 -2.08 -1.21 5.15
C VAL A 35 -0.92 -0.22 5.28
N LYS A 36 -0.26 0.14 4.17
CA LYS A 36 0.81 1.15 4.18
C LYS A 36 0.31 2.52 4.63
N HIS A 37 -0.84 2.97 4.15
CA HIS A 37 -1.45 4.22 4.60
C HIS A 37 -1.74 4.20 6.11
N PHE A 38 -2.31 3.12 6.63
CA PHE A 38 -2.54 2.98 8.06
C PHE A 38 -1.26 2.97 8.89
N ARG A 39 -0.20 2.31 8.41
CA ARG A 39 1.11 2.32 9.09
C ARG A 39 1.68 3.73 9.20
N ILE A 40 1.62 4.51 8.12
CA ILE A 40 2.08 5.91 8.11
C ILE A 40 1.28 6.73 9.13
N LEU A 41 -0.04 6.59 9.14
CA LEU A 41 -0.91 7.27 10.11
C LEU A 41 -0.57 6.87 11.55
N ALA A 42 -0.42 5.58 11.85
CA ALA A 42 -0.06 5.08 13.18
C ALA A 42 1.28 5.67 13.67
N THR A 43 2.30 5.71 12.81
CA THR A 43 3.59 6.33 13.15
C THR A 43 3.50 7.84 13.34
N SER A 44 2.56 8.51 12.68
CA SER A 44 2.30 9.93 12.88
C SER A 44 1.68 10.18 14.26
N TYR A 45 0.70 9.37 14.66
CA TYR A 45 0.08 9.45 15.99
C TYR A 45 1.06 9.14 17.12
N GLU A 46 1.97 8.18 16.94
CA GLU A 46 3.01 7.89 17.93
C GLU A 46 3.87 9.14 18.25
N LYS A 47 4.27 9.90 17.21
CA LYS A 47 5.02 11.15 17.38
C LYS A 47 4.20 12.22 18.08
N THR A 48 2.93 12.37 17.67
CA THR A 48 2.00 13.32 18.28
C THR A 48 1.78 13.01 19.76
N ALA A 49 1.54 11.75 20.13
CA ALA A 49 1.39 11.32 21.52
C ALA A 49 2.64 11.61 22.35
N ARG A 50 3.84 11.35 21.80
CA ARG A 50 5.12 11.70 22.45
C ARG A 50 5.23 13.21 22.69
N ASN A 51 4.89 14.02 21.71
CA ASN A 51 4.92 15.49 21.85
C ASN A 51 3.90 15.99 22.88
N PHE A 52 2.70 15.42 22.95
CA PHE A 52 1.70 15.75 23.98
C PHE A 52 2.15 15.36 25.39
N LEU A 53 2.78 14.19 25.56
CA LEU A 53 3.36 13.75 26.83
C LEU A 53 4.49 14.67 27.29
N THR A 54 5.36 15.11 26.38
CA THR A 54 6.41 16.08 26.69
C THR A 54 5.82 17.46 27.04
N PHE A 55 4.74 17.88 26.37
CA PHE A 55 4.08 19.15 26.69
C PHE A 55 3.40 19.14 28.07
N GLY A 56 2.81 18.00 28.47
CA GLY A 56 2.27 17.82 29.82
C GLY A 56 3.36 17.68 30.89
N THR A 57 4.60 17.40 30.48
CA THR A 57 5.77 17.28 31.34
C THR A 57 6.76 18.40 30.99
N LEU A 58 6.33 19.66 31.11
CA LEU A 58 7.32 20.74 31.25
C LEU A 58 8.13 20.43 32.51
N PRO A 59 9.46 20.30 32.45
CA PRO A 59 10.24 20.24 33.67
C PRO A 59 9.98 21.57 34.40
N ALA A 60 9.40 21.49 35.59
CA ALA A 60 9.34 22.61 36.50
C ALA A 60 10.78 23.12 36.69
N VAL A 61 11.07 24.28 36.10
CA VAL A 61 12.31 25.03 36.34
C VAL A 61 12.12 25.90 37.57
#